data_AF-A0A8U0UJS8-F1
#
_entry.id   AF-A0A8U0UJS8-F1
#
_cell.length_a   1.000
_cell.length_b   1.000
_cell.length_c   1.000
_cell.angle_alpha   90.00
_cell.angle_beta   90.00
_cell.angle_gamma   90.00
#
_symmetry.space_group_name_H-M   'P 1'
#
loop_
_entity.id
_entity.type
_entity.pdbx_description
1 polymer ?
#
loop_
_entity_poly.entity_id
_entity_poly.type
_entity_poly.pdbx_seq_one_letter_code
_entity_poly.pdbx_strand_id
1 'polypeptide(L)'
;MKYFVARQKFQQARKPYDVRDVMEQYNQGHLTMMVRIKELQRRLDHTLGKAGMFLAEKGVDKEYYTVGARLVRLEDKMDQMSHKMEAVLKILVDQYKPKAELLQRAPAPPLPAPYSSRISIMRRQNMGVSLDEGR
;
A
#
# COMPACT_ATOMS: atom_id res chain seq x y z
N MET A 1 2.09 42.50 24.22
CA MET A 1 0.77 41.92 23.87
C MET A 1 0.38 40.66 24.65
N LYS A 2 1.24 39.65 24.82
CA LYS A 2 0.89 38.38 25.51
C LYS A 2 0.32 38.54 26.92
N TYR A 3 0.86 39.48 27.74
CA TYR A 3 0.38 39.76 29.09
C TYR A 3 -1.07 40.25 29.15
N PHE A 4 -1.46 41.19 28.27
CA PHE A 4 -2.81 41.74 28.25
C PHE A 4 -3.85 40.70 27.84
N VAL A 5 -3.52 39.82 26.89
CA VAL A 5 -4.37 38.69 26.49
C VAL A 5 -4.55 37.69 27.64
N ALA A 6 -3.47 37.35 28.36
CA ALA A 6 -3.54 36.45 29.50
C ALA A 6 -4.38 37.04 30.65
N ARG A 7 -4.19 38.33 30.97
CA ARG A 7 -4.98 39.06 31.98
C ARG A 7 -6.47 39.07 31.61
N GLN A 8 -6.81 39.31 30.34
CA GLN A 8 -8.21 39.32 29.88
C GLN A 8 -8.85 37.93 29.96
N LYS A 9 -8.15 36.87 29.51
CA LYS A 9 -8.62 35.48 29.61
C LYS A 9 -8.83 35.06 31.07
N PHE A 10 -7.94 35.47 31.96
CA PHE A 10 -8.06 35.17 33.40
C PHE A 10 -9.26 35.89 34.04
N GLN A 11 -9.51 37.15 33.66
CA GLN A 11 -10.67 37.89 34.14
C GLN A 11 -12.00 37.33 33.59
N GLN A 12 -12.01 36.83 32.36
CA GLN A 12 -13.18 36.18 31.75
C GLN A 12 -13.47 34.82 32.43
N ALA A 13 -12.46 34.00 32.68
CA ALA A 13 -12.60 32.69 33.32
C ALA A 13 -13.10 32.74 34.78
N ARG A 14 -13.02 33.91 35.44
CA ARG A 14 -13.57 34.11 36.80
C ARG A 14 -15.07 34.39 36.81
N LYS A 15 -15.66 34.75 35.68
CA LYS A 15 -17.11 34.99 35.56
C LYS A 15 -17.82 33.65 35.34
N PRO A 16 -19.04 33.45 35.88
CA PRO A 16 -19.82 32.28 35.54
C PRO A 16 -20.11 32.26 34.02
N TYR A 17 -20.07 31.07 33.42
CA TYR A 17 -20.32 30.90 31.99
C TYR A 17 -21.74 31.32 31.63
N ASP A 18 -21.87 32.17 30.61
CA ASP A 18 -23.14 32.56 29.99
C ASP A 18 -23.44 31.63 28.80
N VAL A 19 -24.72 31.54 28.39
CA VAL A 19 -25.15 30.82 27.17
C VAL A 19 -24.34 31.31 25.95
N ARG A 20 -23.94 32.58 25.97
CA ARG A 20 -23.04 33.17 24.96
C ARG A 20 -21.67 32.47 24.90
N ASP A 21 -21.08 32.13 26.05
CA ASP A 21 -19.79 31.45 26.10
C ASP A 21 -19.89 30.03 25.51
N VAL A 22 -21.00 29.34 25.76
CA VAL A 22 -21.29 28.03 25.19
C VAL A 22 -21.44 28.11 23.66
N MET A 23 -22.20 29.10 23.18
CA MET A 23 -22.36 29.33 21.74
C MET A 23 -21.02 29.69 21.08
N GLU A 24 -20.23 30.55 21.71
CA GLU A 24 -18.93 30.98 21.17
C GLU A 24 -17.92 29.82 21.15
N GLN A 25 -17.88 28.99 22.19
CA GLN A 25 -17.06 27.78 22.23
C GLN A 25 -17.48 26.79 21.13
N TYR A 26 -18.78 26.57 20.96
CA TYR A 26 -19.28 25.70 19.89
C TYR A 26 -18.88 26.22 18.51
N ASN A 27 -19.04 27.52 18.26
CA ASN A 27 -18.67 28.16 17.00
C ASN A 27 -17.16 28.00 16.70
N GLN A 28 -16.29 28.19 17.69
CA GLN A 28 -14.85 27.98 17.56
C GLN A 28 -14.49 26.50 17.30
N GLY A 29 -15.15 25.58 18.01
CA GLY A 29 -14.98 24.14 17.81
C GLY A 29 -15.41 23.69 16.41
N HIS A 30 -16.57 24.19 15.95
CA HIS A 30 -17.09 23.92 14.62
C HIS A 30 -16.14 24.43 13.53
N LEU A 31 -15.64 25.66 13.65
CA LEU A 31 -14.68 26.20 12.70
C LEU A 31 -13.38 25.38 12.66
N THR A 32 -12.86 25.00 13.82
CA THR A 32 -11.65 24.14 13.93
C THR A 32 -11.85 22.81 13.23
N MET A 33 -13.01 22.18 13.44
CA MET A 33 -13.36 20.93 12.76
C MET A 33 -13.47 21.12 11.24
N MET A 34 -14.11 22.19 10.78
CA MET A 34 -14.26 22.49 9.36
C MET A 34 -12.91 22.70 8.66
N VAL A 35 -11.98 23.44 9.26
CA VAL A 35 -10.63 23.65 8.70
C VAL A 35 -9.89 22.31 8.60
N ARG A 36 -9.99 21.47 9.63
CA ARG A 36 -9.38 20.13 9.63
C ARG A 36 -9.97 19.24 8.53
N ILE A 37 -11.28 19.26 8.33
CA ILE A 37 -11.96 18.54 7.24
C ILE A 37 -11.47 19.04 5.88
N LYS A 38 -11.39 20.36 5.66
CA LYS A 38 -10.90 20.94 4.40
C LYS A 38 -9.45 20.56 4.11
N GLU A 39 -8.59 20.53 5.12
CA GLU A 39 -7.20 20.10 4.95
C GLU A 39 -7.10 18.61 4.61
N LEU A 40 -7.93 17.76 5.22
CA LEU A 40 -7.99 16.34 4.86
C LEU A 40 -8.48 16.16 3.42
N GLN A 41 -9.55 16.87 3.02
CA GLN A 41 -10.03 16.88 1.64
C GLN A 41 -8.94 17.32 0.67
N ARG A 42 -8.22 18.42 0.95
CA ARG A 42 -7.12 18.91 0.11
C ARG A 42 -6.01 17.87 -0.05
N ARG A 43 -5.64 17.14 1.02
CA ARG A 43 -4.63 16.07 0.95
C ARG A 43 -5.09 14.89 0.12
N LEU A 44 -6.37 14.51 0.27
CA LEU A 44 -6.98 13.44 -0.53
C LEU A 44 -7.04 13.83 -2.01
N ASP A 45 -7.51 15.03 -2.32
CA ASP A 45 -7.59 15.55 -3.69
C ASP A 45 -6.22 15.61 -4.36
N HIS A 46 -5.17 15.93 -3.60
CA HIS A 46 -3.80 15.93 -4.13
C HIS A 46 -3.26 14.52 -4.37
N THR A 47 -3.57 13.57 -3.47
CA THR A 47 -2.99 12.22 -3.51
C THR A 47 -3.75 11.31 -4.48
N LEU A 48 -5.07 11.34 -4.41
CA LEU A 48 -5.95 10.46 -5.17
C LEU A 48 -6.56 11.19 -6.36
N GLY A 49 -6.81 12.50 -6.25
CA GLY A 49 -7.61 13.23 -7.23
C GLY A 49 -9.05 13.43 -6.73
N LYS A 50 -9.77 14.36 -7.34
CA LYS A 50 -11.19 14.60 -7.05
C LYS A 50 -12.03 13.38 -7.43
N ALA A 51 -13.10 13.12 -6.68
CA ALA A 51 -14.08 12.10 -7.02
C ALA A 51 -14.61 12.37 -8.44
N GLY A 52 -14.39 11.43 -9.36
CA GLY A 52 -14.69 11.56 -10.80
C GLY A 52 -13.47 11.67 -11.72
N MET A 53 -12.28 12.03 -11.22
CA MET A 53 -11.07 12.08 -12.06
C MET A 53 -10.61 10.69 -12.53
N PHE A 54 -10.97 9.62 -11.81
CA PHE A 54 -10.66 8.24 -12.19
C PHE A 54 -11.55 7.69 -13.32
N LEU A 55 -12.64 8.38 -13.68
CA LEU A 55 -13.57 7.96 -14.72
C LEU A 55 -13.30 8.61 -16.07
N ALA A 56 -12.31 9.50 -16.17
CA ALA A 56 -11.93 10.12 -17.42
C ALA A 56 -11.09 9.15 -18.25
N GLU A 57 -11.75 8.16 -18.86
CA GLU A 57 -11.28 7.63 -20.13
C GLU A 57 -10.98 8.82 -21.05
N LYS A 58 -9.77 8.86 -21.60
CA LYS A 58 -9.21 9.93 -22.45
C LYS A 58 -8.79 11.22 -21.73
N GLY A 59 -7.50 11.26 -21.41
CA GLY A 59 -6.65 12.18 -22.17
C GLY A 59 -6.43 13.59 -21.61
N VAL A 60 -6.38 13.77 -20.28
CA VAL A 60 -5.82 15.01 -19.69
C VAL A 60 -4.82 14.67 -18.58
N ASP A 61 -3.84 13.82 -18.91
CA ASP A 61 -2.82 13.32 -17.97
C ASP A 61 -1.67 14.31 -17.67
N LYS A 62 -1.83 15.58 -18.02
CA LYS A 62 -0.70 16.53 -18.03
C LYS A 62 -0.58 17.44 -16.81
N GLU A 63 -1.54 17.48 -15.90
CA GLU A 63 -1.48 18.39 -14.73
C GLU A 63 -1.66 17.74 -13.35
N TYR A 64 -2.04 16.47 -13.27
CA TYR A 64 -2.31 15.83 -11.97
C TYR A 64 -1.14 14.94 -11.49
N TYR A 65 -0.56 15.30 -10.34
CA TYR A 65 0.50 14.55 -9.64
C TYR A 65 -0.06 13.46 -8.70
N THR A 66 -1.25 12.93 -9.00
CA THR A 66 -1.90 11.92 -8.16
C THR A 66 -1.18 10.57 -8.24
N VAL A 67 -1.44 9.69 -7.27
CA VAL A 67 -0.95 8.29 -7.28
C VAL A 67 -1.50 7.55 -8.50
N GLY A 68 -2.79 7.73 -8.84
CA GLY A 68 -3.41 7.09 -10.00
C GLY A 68 -2.73 7.45 -11.32
N ALA A 69 -2.54 8.74 -11.60
CA ALA A 69 -1.85 9.18 -12.82
C ALA A 69 -0.39 8.71 -12.89
N ARG A 70 0.29 8.54 -11.75
CA ARG A 70 1.63 7.95 -11.71
C ARG A 70 1.61 6.45 -12.00
N LEU A 71 0.59 5.74 -11.53
CA LEU A 71 0.42 4.31 -11.74
C LEU A 71 0.15 4.00 -13.22
N VAL A 72 -0.76 4.73 -13.87
CA VAL A 72 -1.04 4.57 -15.31
C VAL A 72 0.23 4.74 -16.16
N ARG A 73 1.01 5.81 -15.90
CA ARG A 73 2.29 6.01 -16.60
C ARG A 73 3.32 4.93 -16.31
N LEU A 74 3.24 4.29 -15.14
CA LEU A 74 4.11 3.18 -14.77
C LEU A 74 3.69 1.91 -15.51
N GLU A 75 2.38 1.65 -15.61
CA GLU A 75 1.80 0.55 -16.39
C GLU A 75 2.20 0.65 -17.86
N ASP A 76 2.04 1.83 -18.49
CA ASP A 76 2.47 2.06 -19.88
C ASP A 76 3.96 1.77 -20.10
N LYS A 77 4.81 2.19 -19.15
CA LYS A 77 6.25 1.93 -19.21
C LYS A 77 6.59 0.45 -19.02
N MET A 78 5.87 -0.23 -18.13
CA MET A 78 6.02 -1.66 -17.89
C MET A 78 5.60 -2.46 -19.14
N ASP A 79 4.52 -2.05 -19.80
CA ASP A 79 4.05 -2.66 -21.04
C ASP A 79 5.08 -2.50 -22.17
N GLN A 80 5.64 -1.28 -22.34
CA GLN A 80 6.73 -1.06 -23.30
C GLN A 80 7.98 -1.89 -22.98
N MET A 81 8.28 -2.09 -21.70
CA MET A 81 9.39 -2.94 -21.28
C MET A 81 9.13 -4.41 -21.63
N SER A 82 7.90 -4.89 -21.43
CA SER A 82 7.48 -6.25 -21.82
C SER A 82 7.67 -6.48 -23.32
N HIS A 83 7.18 -5.56 -24.15
CA HIS A 83 7.34 -5.64 -25.61
C HIS A 83 8.82 -5.63 -26.04
N LYS A 84 9.67 -4.84 -25.39
CA LYS A 84 11.11 -4.84 -25.65
C LYS A 84 11.78 -6.16 -25.23
N MET A 85 11.38 -6.74 -24.10
CA MET A 85 11.87 -8.05 -23.66
C MET A 85 11.48 -9.15 -24.64
N GLU A 86 10.24 -9.15 -25.13
CA GLU A 86 9.80 -10.09 -26.17
C GLU A 86 10.57 -9.92 -27.47
N ALA A 87 10.83 -8.68 -27.90
CA ALA A 87 11.64 -8.41 -29.08
C ALA A 87 13.07 -8.93 -28.92
N VAL A 88 13.71 -8.71 -27.76
CA VAL A 88 15.05 -9.24 -27.47
C VAL A 88 15.03 -10.76 -27.42
N LEU A 89 14.03 -11.38 -26.79
CA LEU A 89 13.90 -12.83 -26.72
C LEU A 89 13.74 -13.44 -28.11
N LYS A 90 12.92 -12.83 -28.98
CA LYS A 90 12.77 -13.25 -30.37
C LYS A 90 14.09 -13.21 -31.13
N ILE A 91 14.84 -12.10 -31.01
CA ILE A 91 16.16 -11.97 -31.65
C ILE A 91 17.11 -13.06 -31.12
N LEU A 92 17.12 -13.31 -29.82
CA LEU A 92 17.99 -14.35 -29.23
C LEU A 92 17.61 -15.75 -29.70
N VAL A 93 16.32 -16.09 -29.80
CA VAL A 93 15.87 -17.39 -30.32
C VAL A 93 16.22 -17.55 -31.81
N ASP A 94 16.08 -16.48 -32.59
CA ASP A 94 16.43 -16.50 -34.02
C ASP A 94 17.95 -16.68 -34.23
N GLN A 95 18.78 -16.04 -33.40
CA GLN A 95 20.25 -16.15 -33.44
C GLN A 95 20.76 -17.48 -32.86
N TYR A 96 20.13 -17.96 -31.80
CA TYR A 96 20.44 -19.21 -31.12
C TYR A 96 19.28 -20.19 -31.33
N LYS A 97 19.16 -20.72 -32.56
CA LYS A 97 18.31 -21.89 -32.79
C LYS A 97 18.64 -22.93 -31.72
N PRO A 98 17.65 -23.49 -30.99
CA PRO A 98 17.91 -24.59 -30.05
C PRO A 98 18.70 -25.64 -30.81
N LYS A 99 19.91 -25.94 -30.35
CA LYS A 99 20.83 -26.88 -30.98
C LYS A 99 20.23 -28.28 -30.78
N ALA A 100 19.23 -28.63 -31.60
CA ALA A 100 18.57 -29.93 -31.60
C ALA A 100 19.57 -31.08 -31.82
N GLU A 101 20.72 -30.76 -32.42
CA GLU A 101 21.85 -31.68 -32.60
C GLU A 101 22.55 -32.09 -31.30
N LEU A 102 22.43 -31.35 -30.19
CA LEU A 102 23.04 -31.75 -28.91
C LEU A 102 22.18 -32.74 -28.10
N LEU A 103 20.88 -32.86 -28.41
CA LEU A 103 19.98 -33.81 -27.74
C LEU A 103 20.03 -35.21 -28.37
N GLN A 104 20.54 -35.36 -29.60
CA GLN A 104 20.62 -36.67 -30.29
C GLN A 104 21.90 -37.48 -30.00
N ARG A 105 22.85 -36.96 -29.20
CA ARG A 105 24.16 -37.62 -28.97
C ARG A 105 24.52 -37.88 -27.50
N ALA A 106 23.60 -37.75 -26.56
CA ALA A 106 23.84 -38.20 -25.19
C ALA A 106 23.42 -39.68 -25.04
N PRO A 107 24.31 -40.60 -24.63
CA PRO A 107 23.87 -41.90 -24.16
C PRO A 107 22.95 -41.69 -22.95
N ALA A 108 21.90 -42.50 -22.83
CA ALA A 108 20.91 -42.39 -21.77
C ALA A 108 21.59 -42.26 -20.38
N PRO A 109 21.23 -41.26 -19.55
CA PRO A 109 21.77 -41.16 -18.20
C PRO A 109 21.32 -42.36 -17.37
N PRO A 110 22.19 -42.93 -16.52
CA PRO A 110 21.79 -43.98 -15.59
C PRO A 110 20.68 -43.46 -14.68
N LEU A 111 19.63 -44.26 -14.50
CA LEU A 111 18.46 -43.94 -13.67
C LEU A 111 18.92 -43.47 -12.26
N PRO A 112 18.34 -42.39 -11.72
CA PRO A 112 18.66 -41.95 -10.37
C PRO A 112 18.17 -42.99 -9.36
N ALA A 113 19.06 -43.42 -8.46
CA ALA A 113 18.70 -44.19 -7.29
C ALA A 113 17.64 -43.42 -6.47
N PRO A 114 16.65 -44.09 -5.85
CA PRO A 114 15.58 -43.41 -5.15
C PRO A 114 16.14 -42.59 -3.99
N TYR A 115 16.12 -41.27 -4.13
CA TYR A 115 16.36 -40.33 -3.04
C TYR A 115 15.18 -40.46 -2.06
N SER A 116 15.40 -41.22 -0.99
CA SER A 116 14.50 -41.24 0.16
C SER A 116 14.69 -39.94 0.95
N SER A 117 14.05 -38.87 0.51
CA SER A 117 13.78 -37.71 1.36
C SER A 117 12.62 -38.06 2.29
N ARG A 118 12.87 -38.96 3.26
CA ARG A 118 12.02 -39.05 4.45
C ARG A 118 12.22 -37.75 5.22
N ILE A 119 11.36 -36.77 4.97
CA ILE A 119 11.09 -35.71 5.92
C ILE A 119 10.43 -36.42 7.11
N SER A 120 11.22 -36.74 8.14
CA SER A 120 10.69 -37.09 9.44
C SER A 120 10.06 -35.83 10.02
N ILE A 121 8.77 -35.65 9.73
CA ILE A 121 7.91 -34.77 10.50
C ILE A 121 7.98 -35.31 11.93
N MET A 122 8.82 -34.71 12.77
CA MET A 122 8.75 -34.87 14.22
C MET A 122 7.39 -34.31 14.62
N ARG A 123 6.37 -35.17 14.59
CA ARG A 123 5.11 -34.95 15.28
C ARG A 123 5.51 -34.71 16.73
N ARG A 124 5.37 -33.47 17.20
CA ARG A 124 5.42 -33.16 18.62
C ARG A 124 4.41 -34.09 19.29
N GLN A 125 4.92 -35.13 19.95
CA GLN A 125 4.12 -35.96 20.83
C GLN A 125 3.59 -35.00 21.89
N ASN A 126 2.27 -34.79 21.88
CA ASN A 126 1.55 -34.54 23.12
C ASN A 126 1.89 -35.72 24.04
N MET A 127 2.91 -35.53 24.88
CA MET A 127 3.09 -36.35 26.07
C MET A 127 1.89 -36.02 26.95
N GLY A 128 0.83 -36.82 26.82
CA GLY A 128 -0.16 -36.95 27.87
C GLY A 128 0.57 -37.42 29.11
N VAL A 129 0.71 -36.52 30.07
CA VAL A 129 0.97 -36.90 31.46
C VAL A 129 -0.42 -36.98 32.10
N SER A 130 -0.94 -38.20 32.11
CA SER A 130 -1.96 -38.60 33.07
C SER A 130 -1.27 -38.63 34.43
N LEU A 131 -1.75 -37.81 35.37
CA LEU A 131 -1.63 -38.10 36.80
C LEU A 131 -2.97 -37.72 37.44
N ASP A 132 -3.73 -38.78 37.68
CA ASP A 132 -4.77 -38.92 38.67
C ASP A 132 -4.23 -38.60 40.07
N GLU A 133 -4.91 -37.73 40.83
CA GLU A 133 -5.27 -37.99 42.23
C GLU A 133 -6.13 -36.85 42.78
N GLY A 134 -7.23 -37.23 43.44
CA GLY A 134 -8.20 -36.31 44.02
C GLY A 134 -7.82 -35.73 45.37
N ARG A 135 -8.44 -34.59 45.67
CA ARG A 135 -9.17 -34.28 46.91
C ARG A 135 -10.00 -33.02 46.72
#